data_AF-A0A1R2D059-F1
#
_entry.id   AF-A0A1R2D059-F1
#
_cell.length_a   1.000
_cell.length_b   1.000
_cell.length_c   1.000
_cell.angle_alpha   90.00
_cell.angle_beta   90.00
_cell.angle_gamma   90.00
#
_symmetry.space_group_name_H-M   'P 1'
#
loop_
_entity.id
_entity.type
_entity.pdbx_description
1 polymer ?
#
loop_
_entity_poly.entity_id
_entity_poly.type
_entity_poly.pdbx_seq_one_letter_code
_entity_poly.pdbx_strand_id
1 'polypeptide(L)'
;MELKSPDDTSMRRSVFITDMNKSGVDPEISDKINEYFSQLQDHVGKLDTHIDNVLHKHENDFLNAFKCQMFTLYTQLRELKKKTDENEVKLRRDEQLNKLQASLDWFREEAVHLGETTQFYKKEADKWKAKADSLEDDRKFLEDQLRCAKKRIKDLQEGRSQENTLENSSRISRPMTSSGQGSQKFIPTTKSGLLIMELLQKHPMKDGEFFFELEKYLNNIENAYHEALKKAKFSLSYEKKKHFNVSAQQTSVYFEKSEMENLFLECVDEVRKDVLKRRTQNMFAQKYTKRAASSHRNEKNPLTSSDKRKILELLVSNEQILILLYEKLFPHKAVNYNLFAKNEDGSQEPLPSIDELIKQVPTRLGAKTSTPQKARIFGYT
;
A
#
# COMPACT_ATOMS: atom_id res chain seq x y z
N MET A 1 24.00 -65.35 -17.10
CA MET A 1 23.43 -66.35 -16.16
C MET A 1 22.87 -67.46 -17.02
N GLU A 2 23.55 -68.60 -17.07
CA GLU A 2 23.20 -69.74 -17.91
C GLU A 2 21.84 -70.34 -17.49
N LEU A 3 20.92 -70.41 -18.44
CA LEU A 3 19.65 -71.10 -18.32
C LEU A 3 19.91 -72.62 -18.32
N LYS A 4 19.76 -73.27 -17.16
CA LYS A 4 19.77 -74.73 -17.08
C LYS A 4 18.53 -75.30 -17.78
N SER A 5 18.79 -76.21 -18.72
CA SER A 5 17.78 -76.93 -19.52
C SER A 5 16.79 -77.72 -18.63
N PRO A 6 15.49 -77.80 -18.99
CA PRO A 6 14.47 -78.54 -18.24
C PRO A 6 14.75 -80.03 -18.03
N ASP A 7 15.64 -80.62 -18.85
CA ASP A 7 16.01 -82.04 -18.79
C ASP A 7 16.83 -82.43 -17.54
N ASP A 8 17.57 -81.49 -16.96
CA ASP A 8 18.48 -81.76 -15.84
C ASP A 8 17.70 -82.04 -14.54
N THR A 9 16.48 -81.50 -14.42
CA THR A 9 15.59 -81.73 -13.28
C THR A 9 14.86 -83.08 -13.37
N SER A 10 14.51 -83.51 -14.59
CA SER A 10 13.86 -84.80 -14.85
C SER A 10 14.82 -85.97 -14.56
N MET A 11 16.09 -85.80 -14.95
CA MET A 11 17.14 -86.80 -14.72
C MET A 11 17.50 -86.93 -13.24
N ARG A 12 17.52 -85.82 -12.48
CA ARG A 12 17.71 -85.85 -11.02
C ARG A 12 16.53 -86.50 -10.28
N ARG A 13 15.30 -86.30 -10.76
CA ARG A 13 14.09 -86.97 -10.24
C ARG A 13 14.18 -88.48 -10.42
N SER A 14 14.62 -88.96 -11.59
CA SER A 14 14.73 -90.41 -11.82
C SER A 14 15.80 -91.03 -10.91
N VAL A 15 16.95 -90.38 -10.72
CA VAL A 15 18.03 -90.89 -9.87
C VAL A 15 17.63 -90.92 -8.40
N PHE A 16 16.98 -89.87 -7.88
CA PHE A 16 16.54 -89.81 -6.48
C PHE A 16 15.47 -90.85 -6.14
N ILE A 17 14.50 -91.08 -7.04
CA ILE A 17 13.46 -92.12 -6.90
C ILE A 17 14.08 -93.52 -6.94
N THR A 18 15.09 -93.72 -7.80
CA THR A 18 15.76 -95.01 -7.96
C THR A 18 16.57 -95.38 -6.72
N ASP A 19 17.16 -94.40 -6.03
CA ASP A 19 17.90 -94.64 -4.79
C ASP A 19 17.00 -94.78 -3.55
N MET A 20 15.84 -94.11 -3.51
CA MET A 20 14.83 -94.33 -2.45
C MET A 20 14.13 -95.69 -2.56
N ASN A 21 13.87 -96.19 -3.78
CA ASN A 21 13.30 -97.52 -3.98
C ASN A 21 14.30 -98.66 -3.66
N LYS A 22 15.60 -98.38 -3.58
CA LYS A 22 16.63 -99.34 -3.17
C LYS A 22 16.81 -99.43 -1.64
N SER A 23 16.35 -98.44 -0.87
CA SER A 23 16.59 -98.37 0.59
C SER A 23 15.51 -99.03 1.46
N GLY A 24 14.56 -99.76 0.86
CA GLY A 24 13.56 -100.54 1.61
C GLY A 24 12.55 -99.67 2.39
N VAL A 25 12.34 -98.44 1.95
CA VAL A 25 11.34 -97.53 2.53
C VAL A 25 9.94 -97.99 2.09
N ASP A 26 9.02 -98.04 3.05
CA ASP A 26 7.63 -98.48 2.89
C ASP A 26 6.97 -97.75 1.69
N PRO A 27 6.29 -98.46 0.76
CA PRO A 27 5.74 -97.88 -0.46
C PRO A 27 4.83 -96.67 -0.19
N GLU A 28 4.11 -96.71 0.93
CA GLU A 28 3.18 -95.66 1.36
C GLU A 28 3.88 -94.34 1.74
N ILE A 29 5.14 -94.40 2.18
CA ILE A 29 5.97 -93.23 2.52
C ILE A 29 6.52 -92.61 1.22
N SER A 30 6.92 -93.45 0.26
CA SER A 30 7.36 -93.00 -1.07
C SER A 30 6.25 -92.27 -1.84
N ASP A 31 5.00 -92.76 -1.73
CA ASP A 31 3.84 -92.12 -2.34
C ASP A 31 3.53 -90.75 -1.70
N LYS A 32 3.58 -90.64 -0.36
CA LYS A 32 3.43 -89.36 0.34
C LYS A 32 4.54 -88.36 -0.03
N ILE A 33 5.78 -88.81 -0.17
CA ILE A 33 6.90 -87.96 -0.61
C ILE A 33 6.66 -87.44 -2.03
N ASN A 34 6.18 -88.29 -2.94
CA ASN A 34 5.84 -87.88 -4.32
C ASN A 34 4.65 -86.92 -4.37
N GLU A 35 3.67 -87.11 -3.49
CA GLU A 35 2.54 -86.21 -3.34
C GLU A 35 2.98 -84.84 -2.83
N TYR A 36 3.76 -84.79 -1.73
CA TYR A 36 4.31 -83.54 -1.20
C TYR A 36 5.25 -82.84 -2.20
N PHE A 37 6.05 -83.59 -2.95
CA PHE A 37 6.89 -83.03 -4.00
C PHE A 37 6.06 -82.46 -5.16
N SER A 38 4.99 -83.15 -5.56
CA SER A 38 4.05 -82.62 -6.57
C SER A 38 3.36 -81.37 -6.09
N GLN A 39 2.89 -81.33 -4.83
CA GLN A 39 2.31 -80.15 -4.21
C GLN A 39 3.33 -79.00 -4.18
N LEU A 40 4.59 -79.26 -3.82
CA LEU A 40 5.65 -78.25 -3.79
C LEU A 40 5.93 -77.70 -5.19
N GLN A 41 6.00 -78.55 -6.21
CA GLN A 41 6.18 -78.15 -7.60
C GLN A 41 5.00 -77.30 -8.09
N ASP A 42 3.77 -77.67 -7.71
CA ASP A 42 2.55 -76.91 -8.00
C ASP A 42 2.54 -75.55 -7.31
N HIS A 43 2.98 -75.50 -6.05
CA HIS A 43 3.10 -74.25 -5.28
C HIS A 43 4.20 -73.35 -5.85
N VAL A 44 5.33 -73.90 -6.26
CA VAL A 44 6.41 -73.17 -6.93
C VAL A 44 5.94 -72.64 -8.29
N GLY A 45 5.20 -73.43 -9.07
CA GLY A 45 4.62 -72.96 -10.34
C GLY A 45 3.56 -71.86 -10.15
N LYS A 46 2.74 -71.95 -9.10
CA LYS A 46 1.74 -70.92 -8.75
C LYS A 46 2.40 -69.64 -8.20
N LEU A 47 3.59 -69.75 -7.60
CA LEU A 47 4.31 -68.62 -7.03
C LEU A 47 4.70 -67.60 -8.11
N ASP A 48 5.21 -68.04 -9.26
CA ASP A 48 5.56 -67.15 -10.36
C ASP A 48 4.36 -66.37 -10.86
N THR A 49 3.22 -67.04 -11.05
CA THR A 49 1.97 -66.38 -11.45
C THR A 49 1.46 -65.42 -10.36
N HIS A 50 1.65 -65.75 -9.09
CA HIS A 50 1.29 -64.86 -8.00
C HIS A 50 2.18 -63.62 -7.95
N ILE A 51 3.49 -63.77 -8.15
CA ILE A 51 4.46 -62.67 -8.24
C ILE A 51 4.10 -61.74 -9.41
N ASP A 52 3.80 -62.28 -10.58
CA ASP A 52 3.38 -61.49 -11.75
C ASP A 52 2.09 -60.71 -11.47
N ASN A 53 1.10 -61.35 -10.83
CA ASN A 53 -0.15 -60.69 -10.44
C ASN A 53 0.07 -59.58 -9.41
N VAL A 54 0.93 -59.81 -8.43
CA VAL A 54 1.29 -58.82 -7.40
C VAL A 54 2.04 -57.65 -8.02
N LEU A 55 3.02 -57.90 -8.89
CA LEU A 55 3.73 -56.87 -9.63
C LEU A 55 2.80 -56.04 -10.51
N HIS A 56 1.91 -56.70 -11.25
CA HIS A 56 0.95 -56.00 -12.11
C HIS A 56 -0.03 -55.13 -11.30
N LYS A 57 -0.46 -55.62 -10.13
CA LYS A 57 -1.29 -54.85 -9.20
C LYS A 57 -0.54 -53.64 -8.66
N HIS A 58 0.71 -53.81 -8.20
CA HIS A 58 1.54 -52.72 -7.72
C HIS A 58 1.86 -51.68 -8.80
N GLU A 59 2.13 -52.12 -10.02
CA GLU A 59 2.32 -51.24 -11.17
C GLU A 59 1.08 -50.38 -11.41
N ASN A 60 -0.11 -51.00 -11.41
CA ASN A 60 -1.36 -50.29 -11.62
C ASN A 60 -1.65 -49.30 -10.48
N ASP A 61 -1.42 -49.69 -9.22
CA ASP A 61 -1.58 -48.81 -8.05
C ASP A 61 -0.63 -47.61 -8.13
N PHE A 62 0.62 -47.84 -8.52
CA PHE A 62 1.61 -46.78 -8.72
C PHE A 62 1.20 -45.82 -9.85
N LEU A 63 0.78 -46.36 -11.00
CA LEU A 63 0.31 -45.55 -12.12
C LEU A 63 -0.92 -44.73 -11.75
N ASN A 64 -1.83 -45.30 -10.95
CA ASN A 64 -3.02 -44.59 -10.51
C ASN A 64 -2.68 -43.46 -9.52
N ALA A 65 -1.81 -43.72 -8.53
CA ALA A 65 -1.32 -42.70 -7.61
C ALA A 65 -0.60 -41.57 -8.35
N PHE A 66 0.24 -41.91 -9.33
CA PHE A 66 0.92 -40.94 -10.18
C PHE A 66 -0.08 -40.09 -10.99
N LYS A 67 -1.10 -40.70 -11.61
CA LYS A 67 -2.16 -39.98 -12.34
C LYS A 67 -2.90 -39.00 -11.44
N CYS A 68 -3.29 -39.42 -10.23
CA CYS A 68 -3.92 -38.55 -9.24
C CYS A 68 -3.02 -37.36 -8.86
N GLN A 69 -1.74 -37.61 -8.63
CA GLN A 69 -0.78 -36.55 -8.31
C GLN A 69 -0.58 -35.59 -9.49
N MET A 70 -0.45 -36.12 -10.71
CA MET A 70 -0.33 -35.31 -11.92
C MET A 70 -1.56 -34.43 -12.12
N PHE A 71 -2.76 -34.98 -11.96
CA PHE A 71 -4.00 -34.20 -12.04
C PHE A 71 -4.04 -33.08 -10.99
N THR A 72 -3.59 -33.36 -9.78
CA THR A 72 -3.49 -32.36 -8.70
C THR A 72 -2.51 -31.25 -9.08
N LEU A 73 -1.31 -31.60 -9.55
CA LEU A 73 -0.31 -30.63 -10.02
C LEU A 73 -0.83 -29.79 -11.19
N TYR A 74 -1.47 -30.40 -12.18
CA TYR A 74 -2.06 -29.67 -13.31
C TYR A 74 -3.15 -28.68 -12.85
N THR A 75 -3.96 -29.07 -11.87
CA THR A 75 -5.01 -28.21 -11.32
C THR A 75 -4.40 -27.03 -10.57
N GLN A 76 -3.42 -27.28 -9.70
CA GLN A 76 -2.69 -26.24 -8.97
C GLN A 76 -1.99 -25.26 -9.92
N LEU A 77 -1.34 -25.77 -10.97
CA LEU A 77 -0.63 -24.94 -11.96
C LEU A 77 -1.59 -24.08 -12.77
N ARG A 78 -2.78 -24.62 -13.10
CA ARG A 78 -3.87 -23.85 -13.73
C ARG A 78 -4.39 -22.76 -12.80
N GLU A 79 -4.59 -23.05 -11.51
CA GLU A 79 -5.04 -22.06 -10.52
C GLU A 79 -4.02 -20.95 -10.31
N LEU A 80 -2.73 -21.30 -10.21
CA LEU A 80 -1.64 -20.32 -10.09
C LEU A 80 -1.56 -19.43 -11.33
N LYS A 81 -1.73 -19.99 -12.53
CA LYS A 81 -1.81 -19.21 -13.77
C LYS A 81 -2.98 -18.23 -13.72
N LYS A 82 -4.18 -18.71 -13.36
CA LYS A 82 -5.37 -17.87 -13.23
C LYS A 82 -5.17 -16.74 -12.22
N LYS A 83 -4.59 -17.03 -11.05
CA LYS A 83 -4.27 -16.01 -10.03
C LYS A 83 -3.24 -14.99 -10.53
N THR A 84 -2.26 -15.43 -11.31
CA THR A 84 -1.25 -14.55 -11.93
C THR A 84 -1.92 -13.59 -12.91
N ASP A 85 -2.77 -14.10 -13.80
CA ASP A 85 -3.51 -13.29 -14.78
C ASP A 85 -4.44 -12.28 -14.07
N GLU A 86 -5.17 -12.72 -13.04
CA GLU A 86 -6.03 -11.84 -12.23
C GLU A 86 -5.24 -10.72 -11.54
N ASN A 87 -4.06 -11.04 -11.00
CA ASN A 87 -3.18 -10.06 -10.36
C ASN A 87 -2.56 -9.08 -11.36
N GLU A 88 -2.20 -9.53 -12.57
CA GLU A 88 -1.72 -8.63 -13.62
C GLU A 88 -2.79 -7.59 -13.99
N VAL A 89 -4.04 -8.03 -14.15
CA VAL A 89 -5.14 -7.10 -14.47
C VAL A 89 -5.41 -6.15 -13.29
N LYS A 90 -5.32 -6.62 -12.03
CA LYS A 90 -5.42 -5.73 -10.85
C LYS A 90 -4.32 -4.68 -10.86
N LEU A 91 -3.06 -5.09 -11.05
CA LEU A 91 -1.93 -4.18 -11.08
C LEU A 91 -2.10 -3.09 -12.15
N ARG A 92 -2.58 -3.43 -13.35
CA ARG A 92 -2.87 -2.43 -14.39
C ARG A 92 -3.96 -1.45 -14.00
N ARG A 93 -5.01 -1.90 -13.29
CA ARG A 93 -6.06 -0.99 -12.78
C ARG A 93 -5.51 -0.09 -11.68
N ASP A 94 -4.73 -0.63 -10.76
CA ASP A 94 -4.12 0.13 -9.67
C ASP A 94 -3.14 1.17 -10.19
N GLU A 95 -2.35 0.86 -11.23
CA GLU A 95 -1.51 1.84 -11.92
C GLU A 95 -2.31 2.98 -12.56
N GLN A 96 -3.44 2.66 -13.19
CA GLN A 96 -4.34 3.68 -13.74
C GLN A 96 -4.93 4.55 -12.62
N LEU A 97 -5.41 3.91 -11.55
CA LEU A 97 -5.94 4.60 -10.38
C LEU A 97 -4.89 5.54 -9.78
N ASN A 98 -3.65 5.09 -9.60
CA ASN A 98 -2.55 5.91 -9.08
C ASN A 98 -2.25 7.12 -9.99
N LYS A 99 -2.28 6.94 -11.32
CA LYS A 99 -2.11 8.07 -12.26
C LYS A 99 -3.25 9.08 -12.15
N LEU A 100 -4.48 8.61 -12.05
CA LEU A 100 -5.65 9.48 -11.87
C LEU A 100 -5.59 10.20 -10.53
N GLN A 101 -5.23 9.50 -9.46
CA GLN A 101 -5.09 10.07 -8.12
C GLN A 101 -4.02 11.16 -8.10
N ALA A 102 -2.84 10.91 -8.68
CA ALA A 102 -1.78 11.91 -8.79
C ALA A 102 -2.22 13.14 -9.61
N SER A 103 -3.01 12.93 -10.68
CA SER A 103 -3.56 14.03 -11.48
C SER A 103 -4.57 14.84 -10.66
N LEU A 104 -5.43 14.17 -9.89
CA LEU A 104 -6.42 14.82 -9.02
C LEU A 104 -5.72 15.65 -7.94
N ASP A 105 -4.71 15.09 -7.28
CA ASP A 105 -3.96 15.79 -6.24
C ASP A 105 -3.21 17.00 -6.83
N TRP A 106 -2.64 16.87 -8.03
CA TRP A 106 -2.08 18.02 -8.76
C TRP A 106 -3.14 19.11 -9.03
N PHE A 107 -4.34 18.75 -9.51
CA PHE A 107 -5.41 19.74 -9.73
C PHE A 107 -5.87 20.40 -8.42
N ARG A 108 -5.88 19.68 -7.29
CA ARG A 108 -6.21 20.26 -5.98
C ARG A 108 -5.16 21.28 -5.57
N GLU A 109 -3.89 20.94 -5.67
CA GLU A 109 -2.77 21.84 -5.35
C GLU A 109 -2.82 23.09 -6.25
N GLU A 110 -3.02 22.90 -7.55
CA GLU A 110 -3.10 24.00 -8.50
C GLU A 110 -4.32 24.90 -8.21
N ALA A 111 -5.49 24.35 -7.89
CA ALA A 111 -6.66 25.14 -7.53
C ALA A 111 -6.45 25.96 -6.25
N VAL A 112 -5.75 25.41 -5.24
CA VAL A 112 -5.38 26.15 -4.02
C VAL A 112 -4.43 27.29 -4.37
N HIS A 113 -3.36 27.02 -5.11
CA HIS A 113 -2.38 28.01 -5.52
C HIS A 113 -3.02 29.16 -6.34
N LEU A 114 -3.91 28.83 -7.27
CA LEU A 114 -4.65 29.81 -8.06
C LEU A 114 -5.60 30.65 -7.18
N GLY A 115 -6.23 30.02 -6.19
CA GLY A 115 -7.06 30.69 -5.19
C GLY A 115 -6.28 31.69 -4.34
N GLU A 116 -5.09 31.30 -3.85
CA GLU A 116 -4.19 32.18 -3.10
C GLU A 116 -3.72 33.36 -3.94
N THR A 117 -3.32 33.11 -5.20
CA THR A 117 -2.89 34.14 -6.15
C THR A 117 -4.02 35.12 -6.44
N THR A 118 -5.24 34.63 -6.66
CA THR A 118 -6.42 35.47 -6.87
C THR A 118 -6.72 36.33 -5.65
N GLN A 119 -6.63 35.76 -4.44
CA GLN A 119 -6.85 36.49 -3.20
C GLN A 119 -5.79 37.58 -2.98
N PHE A 120 -4.53 37.30 -3.33
CA PHE A 120 -3.44 38.28 -3.29
C PHE A 120 -3.74 39.48 -4.19
N TYR A 121 -4.06 39.24 -5.47
CA TYR A 121 -4.38 40.33 -6.40
C TYR A 121 -5.65 41.08 -6.02
N LYS A 122 -6.65 40.41 -5.43
CA LYS A 122 -7.84 41.08 -4.89
C LYS A 122 -7.47 42.07 -3.78
N LYS A 123 -6.65 41.65 -2.81
CA LYS A 123 -6.16 42.55 -1.75
C LYS A 123 -5.38 43.73 -2.32
N GLU A 124 -4.56 43.49 -3.34
CA GLU A 124 -3.78 44.55 -3.98
C GLU A 124 -4.69 45.54 -4.72
N ALA A 125 -5.69 45.05 -5.46
CA ALA A 125 -6.71 45.88 -6.09
C ALA A 125 -7.48 46.72 -5.06
N ASP A 126 -7.88 46.13 -3.93
CA ASP A 126 -8.57 46.85 -2.85
C ASP A 126 -7.70 47.97 -2.25
N LYS A 127 -6.38 47.73 -2.06
CA LYS A 127 -5.44 48.77 -1.61
C LYS A 127 -5.34 49.91 -2.62
N TRP A 128 -5.19 49.60 -3.90
CA TRP A 128 -5.10 50.63 -4.96
C TRP A 128 -6.39 51.42 -5.08
N LYS A 129 -7.54 50.76 -4.91
CA LYS A 129 -8.84 51.42 -4.87
C LYS A 129 -8.94 52.39 -3.69
N ALA A 130 -8.59 51.95 -2.48
CA ALA A 130 -8.58 52.82 -1.30
C ALA A 130 -7.63 54.03 -1.48
N LYS A 131 -6.47 53.81 -2.12
CA LYS A 131 -5.54 54.89 -2.45
C LYS A 131 -6.11 55.87 -3.49
N ALA A 132 -6.79 55.36 -4.51
CA ALA A 132 -7.46 56.19 -5.50
C ALA A 132 -8.58 57.03 -4.88
N ASP A 133 -9.40 56.43 -4.02
CA ASP A 133 -10.48 57.12 -3.29
C ASP A 133 -9.91 58.24 -2.39
N SER A 134 -8.83 57.98 -1.65
CA SER A 134 -8.14 59.00 -0.85
C SER A 134 -7.60 60.17 -1.68
N LEU A 135 -7.04 59.89 -2.86
CA LEU A 135 -6.53 60.94 -3.75
C LEU A 135 -7.67 61.75 -4.39
N GLU A 136 -8.83 61.12 -4.63
CA GLU A 136 -10.01 61.79 -5.15
C GLU A 136 -10.63 62.75 -4.10
N ASP A 137 -10.65 62.33 -2.82
CA ASP A 137 -11.04 63.20 -1.70
C ASP A 137 -10.09 64.40 -1.57
N ASP A 138 -8.78 64.18 -1.66
CA ASP A 138 -7.77 65.25 -1.65
C ASP A 138 -7.94 66.20 -2.83
N ARG A 139 -8.17 65.66 -4.05
CA ARG A 139 -8.43 66.46 -5.26
C ARG A 139 -9.66 67.35 -5.06
N LYS A 140 -10.75 66.79 -4.56
CA LYS A 140 -12.00 67.51 -4.32
C LYS A 140 -11.81 68.62 -3.28
N PHE A 141 -11.11 68.33 -2.19
CA PHE A 141 -10.79 69.32 -1.16
C PHE A 141 -9.98 70.50 -1.72
N LEU A 142 -8.95 70.22 -2.52
CA LEU A 142 -8.14 71.26 -3.18
C LEU A 142 -8.95 72.06 -4.20
N GLU A 143 -9.85 71.41 -4.94
CA GLU A 143 -10.77 72.09 -5.87
C GLU A 143 -11.71 73.05 -5.15
N ASP A 144 -12.25 72.65 -4.01
CA ASP A 144 -13.12 73.49 -3.17
C ASP A 144 -12.34 74.66 -2.56
N GLN A 145 -11.11 74.44 -2.09
CA GLN A 145 -10.23 75.52 -1.64
C GLN A 145 -9.92 76.51 -2.76
N LEU A 146 -9.56 76.01 -3.95
CA LEU A 146 -9.26 76.84 -5.11
C LEU A 146 -10.49 77.65 -5.53
N ARG A 147 -11.69 77.05 -5.47
CA ARG A 147 -12.96 77.73 -5.74
C ARG A 147 -13.23 78.85 -4.73
N CYS A 148 -13.03 78.59 -3.43
CA CYS A 148 -13.16 79.60 -2.38
C CYS A 148 -12.16 80.75 -2.57
N ALA A 149 -10.90 80.43 -2.87
CA ALA A 149 -9.85 81.43 -3.13
C ALA A 149 -10.18 82.28 -4.36
N LYS A 150 -10.60 81.65 -5.47
CA LYS A 150 -11.06 82.35 -6.68
C LYS A 150 -12.23 83.29 -6.39
N LYS A 151 -13.23 82.83 -5.62
CA LYS A 151 -14.36 83.67 -5.19
C LYS A 151 -13.89 84.86 -4.38
N ARG A 152 -13.01 84.66 -3.39
CA ARG A 152 -12.45 85.75 -2.57
C ARG A 152 -11.65 86.75 -3.40
N ILE A 153 -10.86 86.30 -4.37
CA ILE A 153 -10.14 87.20 -5.30
C ILE A 153 -11.13 88.03 -6.11
N LYS A 154 -12.17 87.39 -6.65
CA LYS A 154 -13.23 88.07 -7.40
C LYS A 154 -13.95 89.12 -6.54
N ASP A 155 -14.36 88.76 -5.33
CA ASP A 155 -15.02 89.69 -4.38
C ASP A 155 -14.11 90.87 -4.02
N LEU A 156 -12.79 90.67 -3.88
CA LEU A 156 -11.82 91.75 -3.64
C LEU A 156 -11.62 92.64 -4.87
N GLN A 157 -11.70 92.09 -6.09
CA GLN A 157 -11.63 92.87 -7.33
C GLN A 157 -12.89 93.71 -7.54
N GLU A 158 -14.07 93.12 -7.30
CA GLU A 158 -15.34 93.84 -7.32
C GLU A 158 -15.41 94.86 -6.18
N GLY A 159 -14.94 94.51 -4.99
CA GLY A 159 -14.80 95.41 -3.85
C GLY A 159 -13.87 96.58 -4.13
N ARG A 160 -12.70 96.37 -4.77
CA ARG A 160 -11.83 97.48 -5.24
C ARG A 160 -12.49 98.33 -6.32
N SER A 161 -13.28 97.73 -7.20
CA SER A 161 -14.01 98.45 -8.25
C SER A 161 -15.16 99.27 -7.66
N GLN A 162 -15.86 98.73 -6.66
CA GLN A 162 -16.89 99.42 -5.89
C GLN A 162 -16.30 100.45 -4.93
N GLU A 163 -15.15 100.23 -4.30
CA GLU A 163 -14.42 101.20 -3.48
C GLU A 163 -13.95 102.38 -4.34
N ASN A 164 -13.50 102.15 -5.58
CA ASN A 164 -13.28 103.21 -6.57
C ASN A 164 -14.57 103.92 -7.02
N THR A 165 -15.75 103.33 -6.81
CA THR A 165 -17.06 103.93 -7.17
C THR A 165 -17.80 104.52 -5.95
N LEU A 166 -17.45 104.09 -4.73
CA LEU A 166 -18.09 104.39 -3.44
C LEU A 166 -17.15 105.08 -2.42
N GLU A 167 -15.89 105.38 -2.80
CA GLU A 167 -15.18 106.55 -2.24
C GLU A 167 -15.90 107.88 -2.55
N ASN A 168 -17.03 107.83 -3.26
CA ASN A 168 -18.00 108.91 -3.34
C ASN A 168 -19.24 108.77 -2.43
N SER A 169 -19.40 107.68 -1.66
CA SER A 169 -20.38 107.67 -0.55
C SER A 169 -20.26 106.45 0.40
N SER A 170 -19.74 106.74 1.59
CA SER A 170 -20.20 106.24 2.91
C SER A 170 -20.00 104.76 3.33
N ARG A 171 -19.36 104.65 4.50
CA ARG A 171 -19.12 103.50 5.40
C ARG A 171 -20.39 102.69 5.76
N ILE A 172 -20.25 101.38 6.07
CA ILE A 172 -20.73 100.64 7.28
C ILE A 172 -21.02 99.12 7.03
N SER A 173 -20.38 98.29 7.88
CA SER A 173 -20.76 96.96 8.45
C SER A 173 -20.92 95.64 7.65
N ARG A 174 -20.17 94.63 8.12
CA ARG A 174 -20.40 93.16 8.01
C ARG A 174 -21.33 92.66 9.13
N PRO A 175 -21.97 91.48 8.99
CA PRO A 175 -21.53 90.31 9.78
C PRO A 175 -21.68 88.92 9.09
N MET A 176 -21.40 87.89 9.89
CA MET A 176 -20.92 86.53 9.63
C MET A 176 -21.96 85.47 9.24
N THR A 177 -21.41 84.38 8.70
CA THR A 177 -21.96 83.03 8.49
C THR A 177 -22.08 82.21 9.78
N SER A 178 -23.13 81.37 9.92
CA SER A 178 -23.04 80.11 10.69
C SER A 178 -23.99 79.03 10.14
N SER A 179 -23.42 77.90 9.76
CA SER A 179 -24.10 76.65 9.40
C SER A 179 -23.81 75.62 10.50
N GLY A 180 -24.83 75.25 11.28
CA GLY A 180 -24.75 74.22 12.32
C GLY A 180 -25.17 72.86 11.76
N GLN A 181 -24.25 71.89 11.81
CA GLN A 181 -24.45 70.49 11.42
C GLN A 181 -25.22 69.72 12.50
N GLY A 182 -26.14 68.84 12.06
CA GLY A 182 -26.94 67.97 12.93
C GLY A 182 -26.14 66.79 13.48
N SER A 183 -26.36 66.48 14.76
CA SER A 183 -25.79 65.32 15.45
C SER A 183 -26.53 64.03 15.06
N GLN A 184 -25.84 63.11 14.38
CA GLN A 184 -26.29 61.74 14.18
C GLN A 184 -25.99 60.92 15.46
N LYS A 185 -27.03 60.34 16.08
CA LYS A 185 -26.89 59.43 17.22
C LYS A 185 -26.29 58.09 16.76
N PHE A 186 -25.18 57.67 17.39
CA PHE A 186 -24.54 56.38 17.14
C PHE A 186 -25.42 55.23 17.67
N ILE A 187 -25.72 54.25 16.81
CA ILE A 187 -26.45 53.04 17.16
C ILE A 187 -25.50 51.85 16.93
N PRO A 188 -24.98 51.19 17.99
CA PRO A 188 -24.06 50.08 17.83
C PRO A 188 -24.78 48.80 17.39
N THR A 189 -24.25 48.11 16.36
CA THR A 189 -24.81 46.88 15.77
C THR A 189 -24.06 45.60 16.18
N THR A 190 -23.01 45.71 16.98
CA THR A 190 -22.15 44.59 17.41
C THR A 190 -22.24 44.35 18.92
N LYS A 191 -22.02 43.10 19.35
CA LYS A 191 -22.00 42.73 20.79
C LYS A 191 -21.03 43.58 21.62
N SER A 192 -19.89 43.96 21.04
CA SER A 192 -18.93 44.89 21.66
C SER A 192 -19.51 46.30 21.81
N GLY A 193 -20.27 46.78 20.82
CA GLY A 193 -20.93 48.08 20.88
C GLY A 193 -22.07 48.14 21.91
N LEU A 194 -22.81 47.05 22.10
CA LEU A 194 -23.84 46.94 23.15
C LEU A 194 -23.22 46.99 24.55
N LEU A 195 -22.08 46.33 24.75
CA LEU A 195 -21.36 46.33 26.03
C LEU A 195 -20.77 47.71 26.37
N ILE A 196 -20.23 48.41 25.37
CA ILE A 196 -19.73 49.78 25.53
C ILE A 196 -20.88 50.73 25.95
N MET A 197 -22.08 50.56 25.38
CA MET A 197 -23.26 51.29 25.82
C MET A 197 -23.67 50.94 27.26
N GLU A 198 -23.63 49.67 27.64
CA GLU A 198 -23.96 49.24 29.01
C GLU A 198 -22.98 49.82 30.05
N LEU A 199 -21.69 49.88 29.73
CA LEU A 199 -20.66 50.49 30.58
C LEU A 199 -20.81 52.02 30.64
N LEU A 200 -21.14 52.68 29.52
CA LEU A 200 -21.44 54.12 29.46
C LEU A 200 -22.68 54.51 30.26
N GLN A 201 -23.66 53.60 30.37
CA GLN A 201 -24.87 53.79 31.15
C GLN A 201 -24.64 53.60 32.66
N LYS A 202 -23.69 52.74 33.04
CA LYS A 202 -23.29 52.51 34.45
C LYS A 202 -22.41 53.62 35.02
N HIS A 203 -21.60 54.29 34.20
CA HIS A 203 -20.71 55.38 34.63
C HIS A 203 -21.00 56.68 33.87
N PRO A 204 -21.87 57.57 34.39
CA PRO A 204 -22.14 58.86 33.78
C PRO A 204 -20.94 59.80 33.92
N MET A 205 -20.01 59.74 32.94
CA MET A 205 -18.99 60.75 32.61
C MET A 205 -18.43 61.55 33.80
N LYS A 206 -17.99 60.86 34.85
CA LYS A 206 -17.07 61.39 35.84
C LYS A 206 -16.02 60.32 36.16
N ASP A 207 -14.78 60.76 35.99
CA ASP A 207 -13.52 60.17 36.41
C ASP A 207 -13.02 58.89 35.72
N GLY A 208 -11.69 58.79 35.63
CA GLY A 208 -10.93 57.82 34.83
C GLY A 208 -11.15 56.34 35.16
N GLU A 209 -12.07 56.03 36.09
CA GLU A 209 -12.49 54.67 36.46
C GLU A 209 -13.15 53.94 35.28
N PHE A 210 -13.93 54.62 34.44
CA PHE A 210 -14.53 54.00 33.24
C PHE A 210 -13.45 53.50 32.27
N PHE A 211 -12.44 54.32 32.00
CA PHE A 211 -11.35 53.94 31.10
C PHE A 211 -10.52 52.80 31.69
N PHE A 212 -10.27 52.83 33.01
CA PHE A 212 -9.56 51.76 33.70
C PHE A 212 -10.32 50.43 33.66
N GLU A 213 -11.65 50.45 33.85
CA GLU A 213 -12.47 49.23 33.81
C GLU A 213 -12.62 48.69 32.38
N LEU A 214 -12.73 49.59 31.38
CA LEU A 214 -12.72 49.22 29.97
C LEU A 214 -11.36 48.61 29.56
N GLU A 215 -10.25 49.21 29.98
CA GLU A 215 -8.90 48.72 29.71
C GLU A 215 -8.67 47.35 30.38
N LYS A 216 -9.09 47.19 31.65
CA LYS A 216 -9.04 45.92 32.37
C LYS A 216 -9.86 44.83 31.66
N TYR A 217 -11.04 45.17 31.15
CA TYR A 217 -11.88 44.22 30.41
C TYR A 217 -11.26 43.82 29.06
N LEU A 218 -10.79 44.79 28.28
CA LEU A 218 -10.11 44.54 27.01
C LEU A 218 -8.87 43.67 27.22
N ASN A 219 -8.07 43.97 28.24
CA ASN A 219 -6.89 43.20 28.58
C ASN A 219 -7.26 41.77 29.06
N ASN A 220 -8.36 41.59 29.80
CA ASN A 220 -8.85 40.26 30.16
C ASN A 220 -9.29 39.44 28.95
N ILE A 221 -9.96 40.06 27.97
CA ILE A 221 -10.32 39.42 26.71
C ILE A 221 -9.08 39.05 25.91
N GLU A 222 -8.14 39.97 25.79
CA GLU A 222 -6.88 39.75 25.08
C GLU A 222 -6.08 38.60 25.70
N ASN A 223 -5.98 38.57 27.03
CA ASN A 223 -5.35 37.48 27.77
C ASN A 223 -6.08 36.15 27.58
N ALA A 224 -7.42 36.15 27.57
CA ALA A 224 -8.21 34.95 27.30
C ALA A 224 -7.97 34.42 25.87
N TYR A 225 -7.89 35.30 24.88
CA TYR A 225 -7.54 34.93 23.50
C TYR A 225 -6.10 34.44 23.38
N HIS A 226 -5.15 35.06 24.08
CA HIS A 226 -3.75 34.62 24.13
C HIS A 226 -3.62 33.22 24.74
N GLU A 227 -4.31 32.94 25.84
CA GLU A 227 -4.36 31.61 26.46
C GLU A 227 -5.02 30.57 25.55
N ALA A 228 -6.12 30.92 24.88
CA ALA A 228 -6.77 30.05 23.90
C ALA A 228 -5.85 29.74 22.71
N LEU A 229 -5.16 30.74 22.18
CA LEU A 229 -4.15 30.59 21.12
C LEU A 229 -2.99 29.70 21.57
N LYS A 230 -2.50 29.89 22.79
CA LYS A 230 -1.41 29.08 23.36
C LYS A 230 -1.82 27.62 23.50
N LYS A 231 -3.02 27.35 24.02
CA LYS A 231 -3.58 25.98 24.12
C LYS A 231 -3.75 25.35 22.74
N ALA A 232 -4.31 26.07 21.77
CA ALA A 232 -4.47 25.59 20.40
C ALA A 232 -3.12 25.27 19.74
N LYS A 233 -2.11 26.13 19.89
CA LYS A 233 -0.75 25.90 19.40
C LYS A 233 -0.09 24.68 20.05
N PHE A 234 -0.24 24.51 21.37
CA PHE A 234 0.30 23.37 22.10
C PHE A 234 -0.34 22.06 21.61
N SER A 235 -1.67 22.04 21.47
CA SER A 235 -2.40 20.88 20.95
C SER A 235 -1.98 20.52 19.52
N LEU A 236 -1.85 21.51 18.63
CA LEU A 236 -1.38 21.30 17.26
C LEU A 236 0.05 20.72 17.22
N SER A 237 0.94 21.23 18.06
CA SER A 237 2.33 20.74 18.16
C SER A 237 2.39 19.29 18.67
N TYR A 238 1.55 18.96 19.66
CA TYR A 238 1.42 17.62 20.20
C TYR A 238 0.92 16.62 19.14
N GLU A 239 -0.13 16.96 18.41
CA GLU A 239 -0.66 16.12 17.33
C GLU A 239 0.33 15.97 16.17
N LYS A 240 1.05 17.03 15.77
CA LYS A 240 2.13 16.93 14.78
C LYS A 240 3.23 15.95 15.20
N LYS A 241 3.66 16.00 16.46
CA LYS A 241 4.69 15.10 16.98
C LYS A 241 4.20 13.65 17.04
N LYS A 242 2.95 13.43 17.42
CA LYS A 242 2.30 12.11 17.41
C LYS A 242 2.20 11.56 15.99
N HIS A 243 1.74 12.36 15.03
CA HIS A 243 1.67 11.97 13.62
C HIS A 243 3.05 11.60 13.06
N PHE A 244 4.08 12.40 13.37
CA PHE A 244 5.45 12.11 12.99
C PHE A 244 5.95 10.76 13.55
N ASN A 245 5.73 10.51 14.84
CA ASN A 245 6.12 9.23 15.46
C ASN A 245 5.38 8.03 14.87
N VAL A 246 4.07 8.15 14.62
CA VAL A 246 3.27 7.08 14.00
C VAL A 246 3.74 6.82 12.56
N SER A 247 4.01 7.88 11.79
CA SER A 247 4.55 7.75 10.43
C SER A 247 5.94 7.09 10.42
N ALA A 248 6.82 7.44 11.36
CA ALA A 248 8.13 6.81 11.51
C ALA A 248 8.02 5.32 11.89
N GLN A 249 7.10 4.98 12.80
CA GLN A 249 6.83 3.58 13.18
C GLN A 249 6.24 2.77 12.03
N GLN A 250 5.29 3.32 11.26
CA GLN A 250 4.77 2.66 10.07
C GLN A 250 5.87 2.38 9.06
N THR A 251 6.75 3.35 8.83
CA THR A 251 7.92 3.16 7.96
C THR A 251 8.81 2.04 8.49
N SER A 252 9.07 1.98 9.80
CA SER A 252 9.88 0.92 10.42
C SER A 252 9.29 -0.49 10.29
N VAL A 253 7.96 -0.66 10.38
CA VAL A 253 7.31 -1.97 10.23
C VAL A 253 7.38 -2.50 8.80
N TYR A 254 7.49 -1.63 7.80
CA TYR A 254 7.79 -2.02 6.42
C TYR A 254 9.27 -2.34 6.16
N PHE A 255 10.16 -2.07 7.13
CA PHE A 255 11.61 -2.25 7.00
C PHE A 255 12.19 -3.47 7.72
N GLU A 256 11.39 -4.27 8.44
CA GLU A 256 11.81 -5.61 8.85
C GLU A 256 11.85 -6.52 7.62
N LYS A 257 12.91 -6.37 6.82
CA LYS A 257 13.23 -7.25 5.70
C LYS A 257 13.28 -8.67 6.22
N SER A 258 12.45 -9.54 5.67
CA SER A 258 12.54 -10.97 5.93
C SER A 258 13.95 -11.45 5.59
N GLU A 259 14.51 -12.40 6.34
CA GLU A 259 15.81 -13.01 6.02
C GLU A 259 15.86 -13.53 4.56
N MET A 260 14.71 -13.91 4.02
CA MET A 260 14.53 -14.30 2.61
C MET A 260 14.72 -13.16 1.62
N GLU A 261 14.34 -11.93 1.99
CA GLU A 261 14.59 -10.74 1.19
C GLU A 261 16.09 -10.40 1.17
N ASN A 262 16.78 -10.52 2.31
CA ASN A 262 18.23 -10.32 2.37
C ASN A 262 18.96 -11.34 1.49
N LEU A 263 18.59 -12.62 1.58
CA LEU A 263 19.14 -13.67 0.73
C LEU A 263 18.86 -13.44 -0.77
N PHE A 264 17.66 -12.98 -1.11
CA PHE A 264 17.34 -12.59 -2.48
C PHE A 264 18.20 -11.42 -2.96
N LEU A 265 18.40 -10.41 -2.12
CA LEU A 265 19.26 -9.26 -2.43
C LEU A 265 20.72 -9.68 -2.63
N GLU A 266 21.24 -10.60 -1.82
CA GLU A 266 22.58 -11.18 -2.01
C GLU A 266 22.71 -11.91 -3.35
N CYS A 267 21.70 -12.71 -3.73
CA CYS A 267 21.67 -13.38 -5.04
C CYS A 267 21.64 -12.37 -6.20
N VAL A 268 20.88 -11.28 -6.06
CA VAL A 268 20.81 -10.19 -7.04
C VAL A 268 22.15 -9.46 -7.15
N ASP A 269 22.81 -9.18 -6.03
CA ASP A 269 24.08 -8.47 -6.01
C ASP A 269 25.22 -9.30 -6.59
N GLU A 270 25.24 -10.60 -6.36
CA GLU A 270 26.22 -11.50 -6.97
C GLU A 270 26.08 -11.53 -8.51
N VAL A 271 24.85 -11.59 -9.00
CA VAL A 271 24.58 -11.52 -10.45
C VAL A 271 24.89 -10.13 -11.02
N ARG A 272 24.67 -9.04 -10.26
CA ARG A 272 25.09 -7.69 -10.68
C ARG A 272 26.62 -7.58 -10.81
N LYS A 273 27.40 -8.20 -9.92
CA LYS A 273 28.87 -8.23 -10.06
C LYS A 273 29.29 -8.92 -11.36
N ASP A 274 28.63 -10.03 -11.71
CA ASP A 274 28.88 -10.75 -12.98
C ASP A 274 28.45 -9.96 -14.22
N VAL A 275 27.34 -9.23 -14.16
CA VAL A 275 26.91 -8.31 -15.22
C VAL A 275 27.95 -7.21 -15.40
N LEU A 276 28.43 -6.61 -14.31
CA LEU A 276 29.44 -5.55 -14.36
C LEU A 276 30.77 -6.06 -14.92
N LYS A 277 31.18 -7.28 -14.54
CA LYS A 277 32.40 -7.95 -15.04
C LYS A 277 32.31 -8.27 -16.54
N ARG A 278 31.15 -8.73 -17.04
CA ARG A 278 30.93 -8.91 -18.48
C ARG A 278 30.93 -7.59 -19.23
N ARG A 279 30.35 -6.53 -18.65
CA ARG A 279 30.32 -5.20 -19.26
C ARG A 279 31.71 -4.61 -19.40
N THR A 280 32.55 -4.75 -18.38
CA THR A 280 33.95 -4.29 -18.44
C THR A 280 34.77 -5.13 -19.42
N GLN A 281 34.62 -6.46 -19.45
CA GLN A 281 35.30 -7.32 -20.42
C GLN A 281 34.89 -7.01 -21.88
N ASN A 282 33.62 -6.76 -22.16
CA ASN A 282 33.14 -6.36 -23.49
C ASN A 282 33.67 -4.97 -23.90
N MET A 283 33.83 -4.04 -22.96
CA MET A 283 34.48 -2.74 -23.21
C MET A 283 35.97 -2.87 -23.59
N PHE A 284 36.69 -3.85 -23.02
CA PHE A 284 38.08 -4.12 -23.42
C PHE A 284 38.18 -4.78 -24.80
N ALA A 285 37.26 -5.67 -25.16
CA ALA A 285 37.21 -6.32 -26.47
C ALA A 285 36.86 -5.34 -27.63
N GLN A 286 36.11 -4.28 -27.35
CA GLN A 286 35.74 -3.26 -28.36
C GLN A 286 36.86 -2.25 -28.70
N LYS A 287 38.01 -2.27 -28.01
CA LYS A 287 39.12 -1.36 -28.33
C LYS A 287 39.83 -1.66 -29.67
N TYR A 288 39.57 -2.81 -30.30
CA TYR A 288 40.15 -3.19 -31.60
C TYR A 288 39.18 -3.11 -32.78
N THR A 289 37.92 -2.71 -32.57
CA THR A 289 36.91 -2.59 -33.65
C THR A 289 36.36 -1.16 -33.70
N LYS A 290 37.07 -0.27 -34.39
CA LYS A 290 36.56 1.06 -34.73
C LYS A 290 35.49 0.94 -35.82
N ARG A 291 34.33 1.58 -35.55
CA ARG A 291 33.23 2.01 -36.45
C ARG A 291 31.96 1.14 -36.45
N ALA A 292 31.01 1.52 -35.59
CA ALA A 292 29.60 1.82 -35.92
C ALA A 292 28.91 2.27 -34.61
N ALA A 293 28.71 3.58 -34.43
CA ALA A 293 27.42 4.23 -34.58
C ALA A 293 26.37 3.85 -33.51
N SER A 294 26.24 4.75 -32.53
CA SER A 294 25.01 5.21 -31.88
C SER A 294 23.82 4.23 -31.79
N SER A 295 23.68 3.59 -30.64
CA SER A 295 22.37 3.19 -30.13
C SER A 295 22.31 3.52 -28.64
N HIS A 296 21.98 4.78 -28.34
CA HIS A 296 21.55 5.18 -27.00
C HIS A 296 20.09 4.77 -26.86
N ARG A 297 19.85 3.46 -26.70
CA ARG A 297 18.56 2.97 -26.20
C ARG A 297 18.60 3.02 -24.68
N ASN A 298 17.67 3.77 -24.12
CA ASN A 298 17.26 3.72 -22.73
C ASN A 298 16.88 2.27 -22.34
N GLU A 299 17.85 1.44 -21.98
CA GLU A 299 17.58 0.15 -21.33
C GLU A 299 17.32 0.43 -19.84
N LYS A 300 16.05 0.67 -19.51
CA LYS A 300 15.53 0.80 -18.14
C LYS A 300 15.62 -0.49 -17.32
N ASN A 301 16.32 -1.52 -17.77
CA ASN A 301 16.50 -2.78 -17.04
C ASN A 301 18.00 -3.15 -16.99
N PRO A 302 18.66 -3.03 -15.84
CA PRO A 302 20.08 -3.38 -15.69
C PRO A 302 20.36 -4.89 -15.74
N LEU A 303 19.32 -5.74 -15.81
CA LEU A 303 19.43 -7.19 -15.86
C LEU A 303 18.70 -7.77 -17.08
N THR A 304 19.42 -8.61 -17.82
CA THR A 304 18.88 -9.37 -18.94
C THR A 304 18.02 -10.55 -18.45
N SER A 305 17.22 -11.15 -19.33
CA SER A 305 16.44 -12.35 -19.00
C SER A 305 17.32 -13.53 -18.57
N SER A 306 18.56 -13.60 -19.07
CA SER A 306 19.56 -14.59 -18.63
C SER A 306 20.00 -14.36 -17.18
N ASP A 307 20.12 -13.10 -16.76
CA ASP A 307 20.53 -12.73 -15.41
C ASP A 307 19.44 -13.04 -14.40
N LYS A 308 18.18 -12.80 -14.79
CA LYS A 308 17.01 -13.18 -13.99
C LYS A 308 16.93 -14.70 -13.78
N ARG A 309 17.24 -15.49 -14.80
CA ARG A 309 17.32 -16.96 -14.67
C ARG A 309 18.44 -17.36 -13.70
N LYS A 310 19.61 -16.73 -13.81
CA LYS A 310 20.75 -16.99 -12.92
C LYS A 310 20.45 -16.65 -11.45
N ILE A 311 19.72 -15.55 -11.20
CA ILE A 311 19.25 -15.21 -9.85
C ILE A 311 18.34 -16.32 -9.30
N LEU A 312 17.39 -16.80 -10.11
CA LEU A 312 16.50 -17.89 -9.69
C LEU A 312 17.25 -19.20 -9.45
N GLU A 313 18.25 -19.51 -10.26
CA GLU A 313 19.11 -20.69 -10.04
C GLU A 313 19.88 -20.58 -8.71
N LEU A 314 20.51 -19.44 -8.43
CA LEU A 314 21.21 -19.20 -7.15
C LEU A 314 20.26 -19.27 -5.95
N LEU A 315 19.07 -18.67 -6.10
CA LEU A 315 18.05 -18.65 -5.07
C LEU A 315 17.52 -20.06 -4.76
N VAL A 316 17.20 -20.85 -5.79
CA VAL A 316 16.71 -22.23 -5.64
C VAL A 316 17.83 -23.19 -5.22
N SER A 317 19.09 -22.84 -5.43
CA SER A 317 20.24 -23.62 -4.95
C SER A 317 20.50 -23.44 -3.45
N ASN A 318 19.89 -22.43 -2.82
CA ASN A 318 20.07 -22.21 -1.38
C ASN A 318 19.24 -23.24 -0.58
N GLU A 319 19.93 -23.99 0.28
CA GLU A 319 19.35 -25.03 1.13
C GLU A 319 18.21 -24.51 2.02
N GLN A 320 18.32 -23.30 2.58
CA GLN A 320 17.28 -22.70 3.41
C GLN A 320 15.98 -22.47 2.62
N ILE A 321 16.12 -22.06 1.36
CA ILE A 321 14.99 -21.86 0.45
C ILE A 321 14.38 -23.20 0.04
N LEU A 322 15.20 -24.21 -0.20
CA LEU A 322 14.75 -25.57 -0.49
C LEU A 322 14.03 -26.20 0.70
N ILE A 323 14.51 -26.01 1.92
CA ILE A 323 13.86 -26.47 3.15
C ILE A 323 12.51 -25.75 3.31
N LEU A 324 12.47 -24.43 3.17
CA LEU A 324 11.22 -23.67 3.25
C LEU A 324 10.23 -24.08 2.17
N LEU A 325 10.68 -24.25 0.92
CA LEU A 325 9.87 -24.77 -0.18
C LEU A 325 9.38 -26.17 0.14
N TYR A 326 10.24 -27.04 0.67
CA TYR A 326 9.89 -28.41 1.02
C TYR A 326 8.83 -28.45 2.14
N GLU A 327 8.97 -27.64 3.19
CA GLU A 327 7.99 -27.49 4.27
C GLU A 327 6.64 -26.98 3.76
N LYS A 328 6.65 -26.03 2.81
CA LYS A 328 5.43 -25.47 2.22
C LYS A 328 4.78 -26.38 1.17
N LEU A 329 5.58 -27.13 0.40
CA LEU A 329 5.11 -28.04 -0.65
C LEU A 329 4.66 -29.39 -0.10
N PHE A 330 5.23 -29.82 1.03
CA PHE A 330 4.90 -31.09 1.69
C PHE A 330 4.60 -30.92 3.19
N PRO A 331 3.51 -30.21 3.56
CA PRO A 331 3.18 -29.94 4.98
C PRO A 331 3.05 -31.22 5.82
N HIS A 332 2.53 -32.29 5.23
CA HIS A 332 2.32 -33.57 5.92
C HIS A 332 3.61 -34.40 6.09
N LYS A 333 4.68 -34.14 5.32
CA LYS A 333 6.00 -34.78 5.52
C LYS A 333 6.86 -33.99 6.51
N ALA A 334 6.72 -32.66 6.57
CA ALA A 334 7.41 -31.82 7.54
C ALA A 334 7.02 -32.13 9.00
N VAL A 335 5.76 -32.55 9.22
CA VAL A 335 5.31 -33.07 10.53
C VAL A 335 5.99 -34.40 10.86
N ASN A 336 6.17 -35.29 9.89
CA ASN A 336 6.87 -36.56 10.12
C ASN A 336 8.36 -36.38 10.41
N TYR A 337 9.08 -35.48 9.72
CA TYR A 337 10.48 -35.20 10.07
C TYR A 337 10.64 -34.61 11.48
N ASN A 338 9.69 -33.76 11.92
CA ASN A 338 9.68 -33.25 13.30
C ASN A 338 9.26 -34.30 14.34
N LEU A 339 8.47 -35.33 13.98
CA LEU A 339 8.20 -36.47 14.84
C LEU A 339 9.41 -37.40 14.97
N PHE A 340 10.14 -37.66 13.87
CA PHE A 340 11.37 -38.45 13.91
C PHE A 340 12.51 -37.75 14.67
N ALA A 341 12.55 -36.42 14.70
CA ALA A 341 13.54 -35.66 15.48
C ALA A 341 13.22 -35.57 16.98
N LYS A 342 11.99 -35.90 17.42
CA LYS A 342 11.57 -35.86 18.83
C LYS A 342 11.40 -37.22 19.50
N ASN A 343 11.43 -38.31 18.74
CA ASN A 343 11.26 -39.66 19.26
C ASN A 343 12.60 -40.40 19.35
N GLU A 344 13.50 -39.88 20.19
CA GLU A 344 14.62 -40.63 20.77
C GLU A 344 14.27 -41.19 22.16
N ASP A 345 12.99 -41.44 22.45
CA ASP A 345 12.61 -42.25 23.61
C ASP A 345 11.68 -43.38 23.19
N GLY A 346 12.12 -44.60 23.45
CA GLY A 346 11.66 -45.84 22.83
C GLY A 346 10.30 -46.32 23.32
N SER A 347 9.23 -45.64 22.92
CA SER A 347 7.86 -46.10 23.15
C SER A 347 7.10 -46.18 21.83
N GLN A 348 6.90 -47.41 21.33
CA GLN A 348 6.04 -47.69 20.18
C GLN A 348 4.57 -47.52 20.60
N GLU A 349 3.92 -46.42 20.20
CA GLU A 349 2.45 -46.40 20.09
C GLU A 349 2.02 -46.97 18.72
N PRO A 350 0.96 -47.78 18.65
CA PRO A 350 0.51 -48.35 17.39
C PRO A 350 -0.10 -47.27 16.49
N LEU A 351 0.35 -47.23 15.24
CA LEU A 351 -0.22 -46.38 14.20
C LEU A 351 -1.74 -46.61 14.05
N PRO A 352 -2.55 -45.55 13.90
CA PRO A 352 -3.97 -45.69 13.63
C PRO A 352 -4.19 -46.33 12.25
N SER A 353 -5.18 -47.22 12.18
CA SER A 353 -5.54 -47.98 10.98
C SER A 353 -5.99 -47.04 9.86
N ILE A 354 -5.73 -47.45 8.61
CA ILE A 354 -6.14 -46.76 7.38
C ILE A 354 -7.65 -46.42 7.39
N ASP A 355 -8.47 -47.24 8.06
CA ASP A 355 -9.91 -47.03 8.19
C ASP A 355 -10.29 -45.82 9.08
N GLU A 356 -9.44 -45.43 10.04
CA GLU A 356 -9.66 -44.23 10.86
C GLU A 356 -9.32 -42.94 10.10
N LEU A 357 -8.34 -42.98 9.20
CA LEU A 357 -8.01 -41.84 8.34
C LEU A 357 -9.11 -41.53 7.31
N ILE A 358 -9.82 -42.55 6.81
CA ILE A 358 -10.90 -42.36 5.82
C ILE A 358 -12.12 -41.65 6.45
N LYS A 359 -12.36 -41.81 7.77
CA LYS A 359 -13.45 -41.14 8.49
C LYS A 359 -13.22 -39.65 8.74
N GLN A 360 -11.99 -39.14 8.60
CA GLN A 360 -11.68 -37.72 8.84
C GLN A 360 -11.81 -36.84 7.59
N VAL A 361 -12.20 -37.39 6.44
CA VAL A 361 -12.46 -36.60 5.22
C VAL A 361 -13.85 -35.97 5.28
N PRO A 362 -14.00 -34.62 5.30
CA PRO A 362 -15.31 -34.00 5.27
C PRO A 362 -15.95 -34.17 3.89
N THR A 363 -17.02 -34.96 3.79
CA THR A 363 -17.88 -35.02 2.60
C THR A 363 -18.65 -33.71 2.45
N ARG A 364 -18.09 -32.75 1.69
CA ARG A 364 -18.83 -31.57 1.24
C ARG A 364 -19.61 -31.89 -0.04
N LEU A 365 -20.78 -32.52 0.14
CA LEU A 365 -21.91 -32.37 -0.78
C LEU A 365 -22.97 -31.55 -0.04
N GLY A 366 -23.05 -30.26 -0.38
CA GLY A 366 -24.02 -29.33 0.19
C GLY A 366 -24.28 -28.21 -0.79
N ALA A 367 -25.23 -28.45 -1.69
CA ALA A 367 -25.82 -27.44 -2.56
C ALA A 367 -26.38 -26.29 -1.70
N LYS A 368 -26.02 -25.05 -2.02
CA LYS A 368 -26.78 -23.87 -1.61
C LYS A 368 -27.06 -23.03 -2.84
N THR A 369 -28.34 -23.06 -3.20
CA THR A 369 -29.00 -22.18 -4.17
C THR A 369 -28.83 -20.72 -3.78
N SER A 370 -28.50 -19.88 -4.75
CA SER A 370 -28.42 -18.44 -4.64
C SER A 370 -29.81 -17.80 -4.64
N THR A 371 -30.04 -16.84 -3.75
CA THR A 371 -31.08 -15.83 -3.89
C THR A 371 -30.42 -14.46 -3.70
N PRO A 372 -30.64 -13.47 -4.59
CA PRO A 372 -30.01 -12.16 -4.49
C PRO A 372 -30.88 -11.21 -3.66
N GLN A 373 -30.29 -10.52 -2.68
CA GLN A 373 -30.99 -9.44 -1.98
C GLN A 373 -30.25 -8.11 -2.12
N LYS A 374 -31.05 -7.11 -2.50
CA LYS A 374 -30.72 -5.81 -3.06
C LYS A 374 -29.95 -4.91 -2.09
N ALA A 375 -28.97 -4.21 -2.63
CA ALA A 375 -28.35 -3.04 -2.02
C ALA A 375 -29.39 -1.91 -1.89
N ARG A 376 -29.55 -1.38 -0.67
CA ARG A 376 -30.36 -0.20 -0.38
C ARG A 376 -29.43 1.00 -0.34
N ILE A 377 -29.50 1.81 -1.39
CA ILE A 377 -28.98 3.17 -1.44
C ILE A 377 -29.91 4.02 -0.59
N PHE A 378 -29.39 4.74 0.41
CA PHE A 378 -30.09 5.87 1.01
C PHE A 378 -29.33 7.14 0.64
N GLY A 379 -30.04 7.99 -0.08
CA GLY A 379 -29.58 9.29 -0.53
C GLY A 379 -29.83 10.39 0.50
N TYR A 380 -29.23 11.51 0.15
CA TYR A 380 -29.35 12.85 0.70
C TYR A 380 -30.80 13.33 0.84
N THR A 381 -31.08 13.97 1.98
CA THR A 381 -31.84 15.23 2.08
C THR A 381 -31.20 16.07 3.16
#